data_AF-A0A6N6T673-F1
#
_entry.id   AF-A0A6N6T673-F1
#
_cell.length_a   1.000
_cell.length_b   1.000
_cell.length_c   1.000
_cell.angle_alpha   90.00
_cell.angle_beta   90.00
_cell.angle_gamma   90.00
#
_symmetry.space_group_name_H-M   'P 1'
#
loop_
_entity.id
_entity.type
_entity.pdbx_description
1 polymer ?
#
loop_
_entity_poly.entity_id
_entity_poly.type
_entity_poly.pdbx_seq_one_letter_code
_entity_poly.pdbx_strand_id
1 'polypeptide(L)'
;MTVRLYASTDASAPVLNGQADSLNALLLACLVDGYGSQPAAGWTSPYYDSASKTRVFKTAGSPSAYLQVLDNGQSAGGLKEARLFGWETMSAYNAGAGQFPTTAQRANGYCIRKSATADTTARAWWVLADDRRFYFFVTSGDLANTVFMALFGAFQSYKPGDNYAFAISGRLVENVATYTTTQELCNYRYPSIATTGSLYLARSYTGVGGAVAGGQLTDSAKAASTAGAFSGSAGITFPNPADGGLYLAKTYINEANVARGELPGIWNALHARPLNHLDTFTGTEGLSGRDFLCLWTATGGCVVLETSDTWDD
;
A
#
# COMPACT_ATOMS: atom_id res chain seq x y z
N MET A 1 -19.55 0.10 -2.78
CA MET A 1 -18.17 -0.20 -3.20
C MET A 1 -17.87 -1.59 -2.70
N THR A 2 -17.16 -2.42 -3.48
CA THR A 2 -16.84 -3.79 -3.04
C THR A 2 -15.35 -3.90 -2.80
N VAL A 3 -15.00 -4.17 -1.55
CA VAL A 3 -13.65 -4.47 -1.09
C VAL A 3 -13.37 -5.94 -1.35
N ARG A 4 -12.18 -6.24 -1.86
CA ARG A 4 -11.77 -7.58 -2.22
C ARG A 4 -10.42 -7.88 -1.60
N LEU A 5 -10.37 -8.98 -0.85
CA LEU A 5 -9.13 -9.59 -0.39
C LEU A 5 -8.77 -10.75 -1.33
N TYR A 6 -7.61 -10.64 -1.95
CA TYR A 6 -6.96 -11.68 -2.73
C TYR A 6 -5.76 -12.20 -1.96
N ALA A 7 -5.52 -13.50 -2.01
CA ALA A 7 -4.37 -14.11 -1.36
C ALA A 7 -3.71 -15.18 -2.23
N SER A 8 -2.40 -15.39 -2.03
CA SER A 8 -1.64 -16.46 -2.69
C SER A 8 -2.17 -17.87 -2.41
N THR A 9 -2.96 -18.03 -1.35
CA THR A 9 -3.56 -19.30 -0.94
C THR A 9 -4.89 -19.59 -1.63
N ASP A 10 -5.45 -18.63 -2.37
CA ASP A 10 -6.68 -18.81 -3.10
C ASP A 10 -6.51 -19.85 -4.22
N ALA A 11 -7.62 -20.53 -4.55
CA ALA A 11 -7.63 -21.43 -5.69
C ALA A 11 -7.33 -20.67 -7.00
N SER A 12 -6.39 -21.17 -7.79
CA SER A 12 -5.93 -20.54 -9.04
C SER A 12 -5.23 -19.19 -8.87
N ALA A 13 -4.77 -18.87 -7.65
CA ALA A 13 -4.00 -17.65 -7.41
C ALA A 13 -2.74 -17.59 -8.29
N PRO A 14 -2.41 -16.42 -8.88
CA PRO A 14 -1.17 -16.24 -9.61
C PRO A 14 0.06 -16.39 -8.72
N VAL A 15 1.15 -16.89 -9.28
CA VAL A 15 2.42 -17.08 -8.55
C VAL A 15 3.24 -15.79 -8.62
N LEU A 16 3.52 -15.21 -7.44
CA LEU A 16 4.56 -14.20 -7.29
C LEU A 16 5.90 -14.88 -6.99
N ASN A 17 6.96 -14.47 -7.68
CA ASN A 17 8.32 -14.96 -7.47
C ASN A 17 9.36 -13.95 -7.99
N GLY A 18 10.64 -14.30 -7.93
CA GLY A 18 11.75 -13.47 -8.39
C GLY A 18 12.02 -13.52 -9.89
N GLN A 19 11.00 -13.67 -10.74
CA GLN A 19 11.09 -13.57 -12.19
C GLN A 19 10.51 -12.25 -12.69
N ALA A 20 10.88 -11.84 -13.91
CA ALA A 20 10.23 -10.71 -14.57
C ALA A 20 8.73 -10.98 -14.78
N ASP A 21 7.95 -9.91 -14.81
CA ASP A 21 6.50 -9.91 -15.08
C ASP A 21 5.60 -10.63 -14.06
N SER A 22 6.16 -11.26 -13.01
CA SER A 22 5.38 -11.99 -12.00
C SER A 22 4.43 -11.09 -11.21
N LEU A 23 4.83 -9.85 -10.89
CA LEU A 23 3.97 -8.87 -10.24
C LEU A 23 2.93 -8.30 -11.21
N ASN A 24 3.31 -8.06 -12.47
CA ASN A 24 2.35 -7.60 -13.47
C ASN A 24 1.23 -8.62 -13.68
N ALA A 25 1.57 -9.91 -13.78
CA ALA A 25 0.61 -11.00 -13.91
C ALA A 25 -0.31 -11.10 -12.69
N LEU A 26 0.26 -10.97 -11.48
CA LEU A 26 -0.51 -10.95 -10.23
C LEU A 26 -1.49 -9.79 -10.17
N LEU A 27 -1.03 -8.57 -10.42
CA LEU A 27 -1.86 -7.37 -10.35
C LEU A 27 -2.91 -7.37 -11.48
N LEU A 28 -2.60 -7.92 -12.66
CA LEU A 28 -3.59 -8.10 -13.72
C LEU A 28 -4.72 -9.05 -13.29
N ALA A 29 -4.38 -10.18 -12.70
CA ALA A 29 -5.37 -11.13 -12.21
C ALA A 29 -6.21 -10.54 -11.08
N CYS A 30 -5.63 -9.81 -10.12
CA CYS A 30 -6.38 -9.23 -9.01
C CYS A 30 -7.23 -8.03 -9.46
N LEU A 31 -6.65 -7.10 -10.21
CA LEU A 31 -7.27 -5.79 -10.44
C LEU A 31 -8.20 -5.78 -11.67
N VAL A 32 -7.91 -6.59 -12.70
CA VAL A 32 -8.56 -6.48 -14.02
C VAL A 32 -9.32 -7.75 -14.41
N ASP A 33 -8.69 -8.91 -14.37
CA ASP A 33 -9.24 -10.13 -14.99
C ASP A 33 -10.04 -11.00 -14.00
N GLY A 34 -9.66 -10.99 -12.73
CA GLY A 34 -10.06 -12.02 -11.77
C GLY A 34 -9.27 -13.32 -11.97
N TYR A 35 -9.47 -14.29 -11.08
CA TYR A 35 -8.91 -15.64 -11.23
C TYR A 35 -9.73 -16.65 -10.42
N GLY A 36 -9.85 -17.89 -10.91
CA GLY A 36 -10.66 -18.90 -10.24
C GLY A 36 -12.09 -18.41 -9.99
N SER A 37 -12.50 -18.36 -8.72
CA SER A 37 -13.77 -17.76 -8.27
C SER A 37 -13.65 -16.32 -7.77
N GLN A 38 -12.43 -15.76 -7.71
CA GLN A 38 -12.18 -14.41 -7.23
C GLN A 38 -12.46 -13.40 -8.37
N PRO A 39 -13.47 -12.51 -8.23
CA PRO A 39 -13.75 -11.52 -9.26
C PRO A 39 -12.68 -10.42 -9.26
N ALA A 40 -12.52 -9.70 -10.37
CA ALA A 40 -11.62 -8.54 -10.44
C ALA A 40 -12.06 -7.36 -9.55
N ALA A 41 -11.10 -6.52 -9.16
CA ALA A 41 -11.35 -5.30 -8.38
C ALA A 41 -12.01 -4.19 -9.20
N GLY A 42 -12.03 -4.31 -10.53
CA GLY A 42 -12.75 -3.39 -11.43
C GLY A 42 -11.88 -2.37 -12.13
N TRP A 43 -10.56 -2.58 -12.18
CA TRP A 43 -9.62 -1.71 -12.88
C TRP A 43 -9.52 -2.10 -14.35
N THR A 44 -8.80 -1.28 -15.12
CA THR A 44 -8.41 -1.60 -16.50
C THR A 44 -6.88 -1.61 -16.64
N SER A 45 -6.36 -2.30 -17.66
CA SER A 45 -4.94 -2.24 -18.03
C SER A 45 -4.78 -1.77 -19.48
N PRO A 46 -4.79 -0.44 -19.74
CA PRO A 46 -4.86 0.09 -21.09
C PRO A 46 -3.57 -0.07 -21.90
N TYR A 47 -2.42 -0.23 -21.24
CA TYR A 47 -1.13 -0.34 -21.91
C TYR A 47 -0.28 -1.43 -21.27
N TYR A 48 0.35 -2.24 -22.12
CA TYR A 48 1.34 -3.22 -21.71
C TYR A 48 2.36 -3.38 -22.84
N ASP A 49 3.64 -3.30 -22.49
CA ASP A 49 4.72 -3.67 -23.39
C ASP A 49 5.36 -4.96 -22.90
N SER A 50 5.23 -6.01 -23.71
CA SER A 50 5.75 -7.34 -23.39
C SER A 50 7.27 -7.44 -23.49
N ALA A 51 7.94 -6.51 -24.18
CA ALA A 51 9.39 -6.50 -24.29
C ALA A 51 10.02 -5.93 -23.01
N SER A 52 9.56 -4.74 -22.58
CA SER A 52 10.05 -4.09 -21.36
C SER A 52 9.37 -4.54 -20.08
N LYS A 53 8.38 -5.45 -20.13
CA LYS A 53 7.56 -5.90 -18.98
C LYS A 53 7.02 -4.73 -18.16
N THR A 54 6.57 -3.70 -18.88
CA THR A 54 5.98 -2.50 -18.29
C THR A 54 4.48 -2.54 -18.51
N ARG A 55 3.71 -2.54 -17.42
CA ARG A 55 2.25 -2.56 -17.46
C ARG A 55 1.70 -1.29 -16.84
N VAL A 56 0.62 -0.78 -17.44
CA VAL A 56 -0.16 0.32 -16.89
C VAL A 56 -1.51 -0.20 -16.45
N PHE A 57 -1.91 0.16 -15.24
CA PHE A 57 -3.23 -0.05 -14.68
C PHE A 57 -3.92 1.31 -14.50
N LYS A 58 -5.24 1.32 -14.58
CA LYS A 58 -6.05 2.53 -14.36
C LYS A 58 -7.22 2.18 -13.45
N THR A 59 -7.41 2.96 -12.40
CA THR A 59 -8.58 2.85 -11.52
C THR A 59 -9.86 3.08 -12.30
N ALA A 60 -10.95 2.45 -11.85
CA ALA A 60 -12.28 2.88 -12.21
C ALA A 60 -12.75 4.00 -11.26
N GLY A 61 -13.79 4.72 -11.66
CA GLY A 61 -14.38 5.79 -10.85
C GLY A 61 -13.63 7.14 -10.90
N SER A 62 -14.07 8.05 -10.03
CA SER A 62 -13.51 9.40 -9.87
C SER A 62 -13.08 9.62 -8.41
N PRO A 63 -11.92 10.23 -8.15
CA PRO A 63 -10.91 10.60 -9.14
C PRO A 63 -10.29 9.35 -9.81
N SER A 64 -9.60 9.53 -10.93
CA SER A 64 -8.88 8.42 -11.61
C SER A 64 -7.41 8.74 -11.82
N ALA A 65 -6.55 7.74 -11.70
CA ALA A 65 -5.12 7.85 -12.02
C ALA A 65 -4.60 6.54 -12.62
N TYR A 66 -3.38 6.60 -13.14
CA TYR A 66 -2.69 5.47 -13.76
C TYR A 66 -1.53 5.02 -12.87
N LEU A 67 -1.43 3.72 -12.63
CA LEU A 67 -0.26 3.08 -12.05
C LEU A 67 0.56 2.46 -13.17
N GLN A 68 1.82 2.84 -13.27
CA GLN A 68 2.81 2.19 -14.12
C GLN A 68 3.69 1.27 -13.27
N VAL A 69 3.79 0.01 -13.67
CA VAL A 69 4.59 -1.03 -13.03
C VAL A 69 5.67 -1.52 -13.99
N LEU A 70 6.93 -1.34 -13.63
CA LEU A 70 8.09 -1.84 -14.36
C LEU A 70 8.58 -3.09 -13.63
N ASP A 71 8.20 -4.27 -14.14
CA ASP A 71 8.58 -5.56 -13.57
C ASP A 71 9.56 -6.30 -14.50
N ASN A 72 10.70 -5.66 -14.73
CA ASN A 72 11.60 -5.99 -15.83
C ASN A 72 13.06 -6.17 -15.39
N GLY A 73 13.31 -6.12 -14.09
CA GLY A 73 14.64 -6.25 -13.50
C GLY A 73 15.56 -5.05 -13.67
N GLN A 74 15.05 -3.87 -14.05
CA GLN A 74 15.86 -2.65 -14.14
C GLN A 74 16.16 -1.99 -12.80
N SER A 75 15.50 -2.39 -11.71
CA SER A 75 15.86 -1.93 -10.37
C SER A 75 17.24 -2.45 -9.97
N ALA A 76 17.86 -1.84 -8.96
CA ALA A 76 19.11 -2.35 -8.42
C ALA A 76 18.99 -3.79 -7.88
N GLY A 77 17.79 -4.23 -7.48
CA GLY A 77 17.52 -5.60 -7.02
C GLY A 77 17.24 -6.60 -8.14
N GLY A 78 17.27 -6.19 -9.41
CA GLY A 78 17.00 -7.06 -10.55
C GLY A 78 15.58 -7.64 -10.52
N LEU A 79 15.42 -8.88 -10.99
CA LEU A 79 14.12 -9.59 -11.11
C LEU A 79 13.38 -9.78 -9.77
N LYS A 80 14.06 -9.52 -8.67
CA LYS A 80 13.51 -9.62 -7.32
C LYS A 80 12.61 -8.44 -6.94
N GLU A 81 12.61 -7.39 -7.76
CA GLU A 81 11.96 -6.12 -7.48
C GLU A 81 11.23 -5.59 -8.71
N ALA A 82 10.26 -4.71 -8.48
CA ALA A 82 9.58 -3.94 -9.51
C ALA A 82 9.51 -2.47 -9.09
N ARG A 83 9.44 -1.55 -10.05
CA ARG A 83 9.25 -0.11 -9.79
C ARG A 83 7.82 0.32 -10.06
N LEU A 84 7.34 1.29 -9.29
CA LEU A 84 6.00 1.85 -9.35
C LEU A 84 6.05 3.37 -9.54
N PHE A 85 5.19 3.86 -10.43
CA PHE A 85 4.98 5.28 -10.67
C PHE A 85 3.48 5.57 -10.84
N GLY A 86 3.01 6.63 -10.21
CA GLY A 86 1.68 7.19 -10.46
C GLY A 86 1.71 8.21 -11.60
N TRP A 87 0.62 8.32 -12.34
CA TRP A 87 0.45 9.28 -13.42
C TRP A 87 -0.99 9.81 -13.45
N GLU A 88 -1.17 11.11 -13.66
CA GLU A 88 -2.50 11.69 -13.90
C GLU A 88 -3.08 11.22 -15.24
N THR A 89 -2.23 11.14 -16.27
CA THR A 89 -2.61 10.69 -17.61
C THR A 89 -1.51 9.85 -18.23
N MET A 90 -1.89 8.83 -19.01
CA MET A 90 -0.98 8.07 -19.86
C MET A 90 -1.62 7.83 -21.23
N SER A 91 -0.79 7.85 -22.27
CA SER A 91 -1.17 7.57 -23.65
C SER A 91 -0.46 6.35 -24.25
N ALA A 92 0.54 5.83 -23.54
CA ALA A 92 1.26 4.58 -23.85
C ALA A 92 1.83 4.00 -22.57
N TYR A 93 2.49 2.83 -22.65
CA TYR A 93 3.12 2.21 -21.49
C TYR A 93 4.27 3.06 -20.89
N ASN A 94 4.87 3.96 -21.67
CA ASN A 94 6.01 4.81 -21.30
C ASN A 94 5.81 6.31 -21.59
N ALA A 95 4.58 6.74 -21.85
CA ALA A 95 4.27 8.14 -22.16
C ALA A 95 3.05 8.61 -21.37
N GLY A 96 3.19 9.73 -20.66
CA GLY A 96 2.15 10.31 -19.82
C GLY A 96 2.52 11.70 -19.31
N ALA A 97 1.59 12.30 -18.54
CA ALA A 97 1.79 13.58 -17.88
C ALA A 97 1.29 13.54 -16.42
N GLY A 98 1.83 14.43 -15.60
CA GLY A 98 1.52 14.49 -14.17
C GLY A 98 2.04 13.26 -13.42
N GLN A 99 3.32 12.93 -13.59
CA GLN A 99 3.97 11.83 -12.85
C GLN A 99 4.05 12.16 -11.36
N PHE A 100 3.68 11.21 -10.50
CA PHE A 100 3.85 11.28 -9.05
C PHE A 100 4.45 9.98 -8.50
N PRO A 101 5.60 10.03 -7.80
CA PRO A 101 6.50 11.18 -7.67
C PRO A 101 7.03 11.67 -9.03
N THR A 102 7.37 12.96 -9.14
CA THR A 102 8.11 13.47 -10.30
C THR A 102 9.52 12.85 -10.37
N THR A 103 10.15 12.86 -11.55
CA THR A 103 11.54 12.40 -11.71
C THR A 103 12.52 13.11 -10.78
N ALA A 104 12.33 14.42 -10.54
CA ALA A 104 13.17 15.20 -9.63
C ALA A 104 12.97 14.82 -8.15
N GLN A 105 11.75 14.45 -7.77
CA GLN A 105 11.45 13.98 -6.42
C GLN A 105 11.95 12.56 -6.19
N ARG A 106 11.80 11.69 -7.20
CA ARG A 106 12.23 10.30 -7.12
C ARG A 106 12.37 9.66 -8.51
N ALA A 107 13.57 9.70 -9.08
CA ALA A 107 13.84 9.20 -10.44
C ALA A 107 13.47 7.72 -10.64
N ASN A 108 13.60 6.89 -9.60
CA ASN A 108 13.31 5.46 -9.66
C ASN A 108 11.91 5.09 -9.12
N GLY A 109 11.08 6.07 -8.75
CA GLY A 109 9.77 5.81 -8.17
C GLY A 109 9.85 5.07 -6.83
N TYR A 110 8.79 4.35 -6.48
CA TYR A 110 8.82 3.39 -5.36
C TYR A 110 9.19 2.01 -5.87
N CYS A 111 9.82 1.19 -5.04
CA CYS A 111 10.04 -0.22 -5.36
C CYS A 111 9.14 -1.14 -4.54
N ILE A 112 8.85 -2.31 -5.11
CA ILE A 112 8.31 -3.48 -4.40
C ILE A 112 9.41 -4.53 -4.34
N ARG A 113 9.75 -4.98 -3.13
CA ARG A 113 10.60 -6.14 -2.88
C ARG A 113 9.77 -7.43 -3.01
N LYS A 114 9.67 -7.98 -4.22
CA LYS A 114 8.81 -9.13 -4.53
C LYS A 114 9.32 -10.44 -3.91
N SER A 115 10.63 -10.66 -3.93
CA SER A 115 11.26 -11.91 -3.52
C SER A 115 12.66 -11.69 -2.97
N ALA A 116 13.11 -12.51 -2.02
CA ALA A 116 14.47 -12.50 -1.52
C ALA A 116 15.49 -12.91 -2.60
N THR A 117 15.06 -13.78 -3.51
CA THR A 117 15.87 -14.48 -4.52
C THR A 117 15.33 -14.27 -5.93
N ALA A 118 16.21 -14.31 -6.93
CA ALA A 118 15.88 -14.16 -8.35
C ALA A 118 15.64 -15.54 -9.00
N ASP A 119 14.61 -16.24 -8.54
CA ASP A 119 14.27 -17.61 -8.94
C ASP A 119 12.75 -17.79 -9.06
N THR A 120 12.30 -19.03 -9.22
CA THR A 120 10.88 -19.39 -9.35
C THR A 120 10.21 -19.70 -8.00
N THR A 121 10.90 -19.51 -6.87
CA THR A 121 10.35 -19.77 -5.53
C THR A 121 9.12 -18.90 -5.30
N ALA A 122 7.98 -19.53 -5.08
CA ALA A 122 6.73 -18.84 -4.81
C ALA A 122 6.79 -18.06 -3.50
N ARG A 123 6.22 -16.85 -3.49
CA ARG A 123 6.13 -15.96 -2.34
C ARG A 123 4.67 -15.77 -1.94
N ALA A 124 4.38 -15.87 -0.65
CA ALA A 124 3.05 -15.56 -0.15
C ALA A 124 2.78 -14.05 -0.26
N TRP A 125 1.54 -13.72 -0.63
CA TRP A 125 1.12 -12.36 -0.94
C TRP A 125 -0.36 -12.15 -0.62
N TRP A 126 -0.71 -10.88 -0.41
CA TRP A 126 -2.09 -10.41 -0.27
C TRP A 126 -2.29 -9.13 -1.06
N VAL A 127 -3.44 -8.99 -1.70
CA VAL A 127 -3.90 -7.73 -2.29
C VAL A 127 -5.26 -7.42 -1.70
N LEU A 128 -5.39 -6.22 -1.16
CA LEU A 128 -6.66 -5.68 -0.71
C LEU A 128 -7.03 -4.52 -1.62
N ALA A 129 -8.14 -4.61 -2.34
CA ALA A 129 -8.47 -3.65 -3.39
C ALA A 129 -9.97 -3.39 -3.52
N ASP A 130 -10.29 -2.20 -3.99
CA ASP A 130 -11.59 -1.83 -4.57
C ASP A 130 -11.36 -1.29 -5.99
N ASP A 131 -12.35 -0.61 -6.57
CA ASP A 131 -12.27 -0.02 -7.91
C ASP A 131 -11.39 1.24 -8.00
N ARG A 132 -10.95 1.80 -6.87
CA ARG A 132 -10.23 3.07 -6.74
C ARG A 132 -8.84 2.97 -6.10
N ARG A 133 -8.52 1.90 -5.39
CA ARG A 133 -7.25 1.72 -4.67
C ARG A 133 -6.89 0.26 -4.46
N PHE A 134 -5.60 0.01 -4.25
CA PHE A 134 -5.13 -1.26 -3.71
C PHE A 134 -4.00 -1.06 -2.69
N TYR A 135 -3.89 -2.06 -1.82
CA TYR A 135 -2.81 -2.28 -0.90
C TYR A 135 -2.22 -3.66 -1.20
N PHE A 136 -0.91 -3.70 -1.44
CA PHE A 136 -0.18 -4.93 -1.76
C PHE A 136 0.74 -5.29 -0.61
N PHE A 137 0.75 -6.57 -0.26
CA PHE A 137 1.55 -7.16 0.80
C PHE A 137 2.25 -8.40 0.30
N VAL A 138 3.52 -8.58 0.66
CA VAL A 138 4.29 -9.79 0.29
C VAL A 138 5.25 -10.20 1.39
N THR A 139 5.29 -11.50 1.70
CA THR A 139 6.44 -12.08 2.40
C THR A 139 7.51 -12.40 1.37
N SER A 140 8.45 -11.47 1.16
CA SER A 140 9.49 -11.62 0.14
C SER A 140 10.43 -12.80 0.44
N GLY A 141 10.51 -13.23 1.71
CA GLY A 141 11.50 -14.19 2.20
C GLY A 141 12.78 -13.55 2.72
N ASP A 142 12.88 -12.22 2.73
CA ASP A 142 14.02 -11.52 3.37
C ASP A 142 13.96 -11.63 4.91
N LEU A 143 12.74 -11.66 5.46
CA LEU A 143 12.46 -11.79 6.89
C LEU A 143 11.28 -12.75 7.12
N ALA A 144 11.35 -13.55 8.19
CA ALA A 144 10.28 -14.47 8.54
C ALA A 144 9.03 -13.72 8.98
N ASN A 145 7.86 -14.13 8.46
CA ASN A 145 6.54 -13.62 8.83
C ASN A 145 6.45 -12.07 8.84
N THR A 146 7.11 -11.42 7.88
CA THR A 146 7.15 -9.96 7.72
C THR A 146 6.66 -9.61 6.33
N VAL A 147 5.60 -8.81 6.24
CA VAL A 147 5.11 -8.32 4.95
C VAL A 147 5.78 -7.01 4.55
N PHE A 148 6.17 -6.91 3.29
CA PHE A 148 6.51 -5.66 2.61
C PHE A 148 5.26 -5.07 1.99
N MET A 149 5.10 -3.75 2.08
CA MET A 149 3.86 -3.08 1.70
C MET A 149 4.07 -2.05 0.59
N ALA A 150 3.14 -2.00 -0.35
CA ALA A 150 2.97 -0.91 -1.30
C ALA A 150 1.50 -0.52 -1.41
N LEU A 151 1.24 0.73 -1.78
CA LEU A 151 -0.11 1.24 -2.00
C LEU A 151 -0.14 2.12 -3.23
N PHE A 152 -1.26 2.09 -3.92
CA PHE A 152 -1.62 3.07 -4.93
C PHE A 152 -3.13 3.20 -4.99
N GLY A 153 -3.62 4.44 -4.99
CA GLY A 153 -5.05 4.66 -5.15
C GLY A 153 -5.57 5.94 -4.51
N ALA A 154 -6.89 6.09 -4.60
CA ALA A 154 -7.59 7.22 -4.01
C ALA A 154 -7.65 7.09 -2.48
N PHE A 155 -7.38 8.19 -1.78
CA PHE A 155 -7.62 8.29 -0.33
C PHE A 155 -8.91 9.08 -0.08
N GLN A 156 -9.52 8.91 1.09
CA GLN A 156 -10.74 9.63 1.46
C GLN A 156 -10.39 11.07 1.83
N SER A 157 -10.54 12.00 0.88
CA SER A 157 -10.16 13.40 1.07
C SER A 157 -11.21 14.17 1.90
N TYR A 158 -10.74 15.03 2.78
CA TYR A 158 -11.55 16.01 3.50
C TYR A 158 -11.93 17.21 2.65
N LYS A 159 -11.25 17.42 1.52
CA LYS A 159 -11.59 18.49 0.57
C LYS A 159 -12.72 18.01 -0.35
N PRO A 160 -13.89 18.67 -0.35
CA PRO A 160 -14.94 18.37 -1.31
C PRO A 160 -14.46 18.54 -2.76
N GLY A 161 -14.76 17.58 -3.62
CA GLY A 161 -14.38 17.62 -5.05
C GLY A 161 -12.87 17.53 -5.30
N ASP A 162 -12.12 16.88 -4.40
CA ASP A 162 -10.68 16.70 -4.57
C ASP A 162 -10.34 15.68 -5.67
N ASN A 163 -10.23 16.18 -6.91
CA ASN A 163 -9.88 15.37 -8.07
C ASN A 163 -8.44 14.83 -8.05
N TYR A 164 -7.61 15.24 -7.09
CA TYR A 164 -6.21 14.84 -6.98
C TYR A 164 -5.92 14.07 -5.70
N ALA A 165 -6.97 13.49 -5.08
CA ALA A 165 -6.89 12.69 -3.87
C ALA A 165 -6.29 11.29 -4.12
N PHE A 166 -5.12 11.22 -4.73
CA PHE A 166 -4.40 9.98 -5.01
C PHE A 166 -3.06 9.95 -4.30
N ALA A 167 -2.70 8.78 -3.77
CA ALA A 167 -1.42 8.53 -3.15
C ALA A 167 -0.71 7.33 -3.77
N ILE A 168 0.62 7.36 -3.73
CA ILE A 168 1.48 6.20 -4.01
C ILE A 168 2.54 6.08 -2.92
N SER A 169 2.78 4.84 -2.49
CA SER A 169 3.88 4.52 -1.59
C SER A 169 4.35 3.09 -1.77
N GLY A 170 5.57 2.83 -1.32
CA GLY A 170 6.23 1.54 -1.33
C GLY A 170 7.55 1.64 -0.61
N ARG A 171 8.50 0.79 -1.00
CA ARG A 171 9.87 0.84 -0.48
C ARG A 171 10.67 1.95 -1.15
N LEU A 172 11.51 2.63 -0.36
CA LEU A 172 12.39 3.73 -0.80
C LEU A 172 13.66 3.22 -1.46
N VAL A 173 14.29 2.21 -0.85
CA VAL A 173 15.64 1.79 -1.19
C VAL A 173 15.60 0.43 -1.88
N GLU A 174 16.15 0.38 -3.10
CA GLU A 174 16.29 -0.85 -3.88
C GLU A 174 17.44 -1.73 -3.37
N ASN A 175 17.31 -3.03 -3.61
CA ASN A 175 18.30 -4.07 -3.31
C ASN A 175 18.83 -4.08 -1.87
N VAL A 176 17.93 -3.91 -0.91
CA VAL A 176 18.26 -4.04 0.51
C VAL A 176 17.34 -5.07 1.13
N ALA A 177 17.91 -5.97 1.95
CA ALA A 177 17.16 -6.99 2.68
C ALA A 177 16.66 -6.50 4.05
N THR A 178 17.21 -5.39 4.55
CA THR A 178 16.80 -4.81 5.83
C THR A 178 15.39 -4.20 5.73
N TYR A 179 14.69 -4.16 6.88
CA TYR A 179 13.37 -3.56 7.03
C TYR A 179 13.43 -2.45 8.09
N THR A 180 13.74 -1.21 7.66
CA THR A 180 13.79 -0.03 8.53
C THR A 180 12.81 1.04 8.10
N THR A 181 12.53 1.99 9.00
CA THR A 181 11.66 3.14 8.72
C THR A 181 12.20 4.04 7.61
N THR A 182 13.51 3.98 7.32
CA THR A 182 14.14 4.69 6.20
C THR A 182 14.05 3.93 4.89
N GLN A 183 13.59 2.68 4.89
CA GLN A 183 13.47 1.82 3.71
C GLN A 183 12.01 1.55 3.37
N GLU A 184 11.19 1.22 4.37
CA GLU A 184 9.81 0.76 4.23
C GLU A 184 8.80 1.87 4.53
N LEU A 185 8.77 2.87 3.65
CA LEU A 185 8.00 4.09 3.88
C LEU A 185 6.49 3.86 3.90
N CYS A 186 6.00 2.82 3.23
CA CYS A 186 4.57 2.53 3.17
C CYS A 186 3.98 2.25 4.57
N ASN A 187 4.71 1.54 5.43
CA ASN A 187 4.26 1.23 6.80
C ASN A 187 4.71 2.28 7.84
N TYR A 188 5.42 3.31 7.42
CA TYR A 188 5.95 4.34 8.31
C TYR A 188 4.84 5.32 8.73
N ARG A 189 4.77 5.65 10.02
CA ARG A 189 3.83 6.60 10.61
C ARG A 189 4.60 7.69 11.34
N TYR A 190 4.30 8.94 11.04
CA TYR A 190 4.92 10.09 11.69
C TYR A 190 4.07 10.60 12.85
N PRO A 191 4.66 11.03 13.98
CA PRO A 191 3.93 11.38 15.18
C PRO A 191 3.34 12.80 15.20
N SER A 192 3.50 13.55 14.12
CA SER A 192 3.02 14.92 14.01
C SER A 192 2.71 15.27 12.56
N ILE A 193 1.99 16.37 12.35
CA ILE A 193 1.58 16.85 11.03
C ILE A 193 2.76 17.43 10.24
N ALA A 194 3.66 16.56 9.79
CA ALA A 194 4.86 16.91 9.05
C ALA A 194 4.85 16.27 7.66
N THR A 195 5.40 16.96 6.67
CA THR A 195 5.59 16.39 5.33
C THR A 195 6.88 15.58 5.32
N THR A 196 6.78 14.26 5.09
CA THR A 196 7.93 13.34 5.24
C THR A 196 8.40 12.71 3.94
N GLY A 197 7.60 12.76 2.87
CA GLY A 197 7.89 12.02 1.64
C GLY A 197 7.78 10.49 1.82
N SER A 198 7.07 10.06 2.87
CA SER A 198 6.72 8.65 3.07
C SER A 198 5.84 8.16 1.92
N LEU A 199 4.98 9.03 1.40
CA LEU A 199 4.21 8.85 0.18
C LEU A 199 4.32 10.08 -0.72
N TYR A 200 3.86 9.95 -1.96
CA TYR A 200 3.61 11.09 -2.85
C TYR A 200 2.15 11.17 -3.26
N LEU A 201 1.65 12.39 -3.37
CA LEU A 201 0.30 12.72 -3.82
C LEU A 201 0.34 13.21 -5.25
N ALA A 202 -0.73 12.95 -6.01
CA ALA A 202 -0.84 13.37 -7.42
C ALA A 202 -0.64 14.88 -7.59
N ARG A 203 -1.29 15.69 -6.76
CA ARG A 203 -1.08 17.14 -6.63
C ARG A 203 -1.36 17.62 -5.23
N SER A 204 -1.09 18.90 -4.96
CA SER A 204 -1.58 19.58 -3.77
C SER A 204 -3.11 19.71 -3.72
N TYR A 205 -3.68 19.88 -2.53
CA TYR A 205 -5.10 20.16 -2.29
C TYR A 205 -5.56 21.44 -3.00
N THR A 206 -4.65 22.33 -3.38
CA THR A 206 -4.99 23.50 -4.21
C THR A 206 -5.32 23.13 -5.66
N GLY A 207 -4.93 21.94 -6.13
CA GLY A 207 -5.03 21.49 -7.52
C GLY A 207 -3.97 22.09 -8.46
N VAL A 208 -3.15 23.01 -7.95
CA VAL A 208 -2.12 23.72 -8.70
C VAL A 208 -0.78 22.99 -8.59
N GLY A 209 0.01 23.01 -9.67
CA GLY A 209 1.32 22.37 -9.73
C GLY A 209 1.24 20.88 -10.06
N GLY A 210 2.31 20.16 -9.71
CA GLY A 210 2.40 18.70 -9.89
C GLY A 210 2.44 17.97 -8.55
N ALA A 211 3.05 16.78 -8.57
CA ALA A 211 3.15 15.91 -7.41
C ALA A 211 3.75 16.62 -6.19
N VAL A 212 3.23 16.31 -5.02
CA VAL A 212 3.73 16.81 -3.73
C VAL A 212 4.05 15.66 -2.79
N ALA A 213 5.05 15.86 -1.94
CA ALA A 213 5.31 14.92 -0.86
C ALA A 213 4.15 14.97 0.15
N GLY A 214 3.77 13.80 0.66
CA GLY A 214 2.83 13.69 1.76
C GLY A 214 3.44 12.97 2.96
N GLY A 215 2.64 12.88 4.02
CA GLY A 215 2.94 12.08 5.21
C GLY A 215 1.79 11.13 5.54
N GLN A 216 2.13 10.09 6.30
CA GLN A 216 1.18 9.15 6.90
C GLN A 216 1.25 9.29 8.42
N LEU A 217 0.10 9.45 9.07
CA LEU A 217 -0.02 9.71 10.50
C LEU A 217 -0.98 8.73 11.16
N THR A 218 -0.89 8.63 12.49
CA THR A 218 -1.81 7.85 13.33
C THR A 218 -1.94 8.53 14.70
N ASP A 219 -2.73 7.96 15.62
CA ASP A 219 -2.74 8.36 17.02
C ASP A 219 -1.43 7.95 17.71
N SER A 220 -0.42 8.81 17.61
CA SER A 220 0.90 8.54 18.18
C SER A 220 0.96 8.69 19.69
N ALA A 221 -0.01 9.36 20.32
CA ALA A 221 -0.12 9.42 21.76
C ALA A 221 -0.42 8.03 22.33
N LYS A 222 -1.43 7.34 21.77
CA LYS A 222 -1.75 5.95 22.16
C LYS A 222 -0.76 4.93 21.59
N ALA A 223 -0.16 5.18 20.43
CA ALA A 223 0.94 4.35 19.93
C ALA A 223 2.25 4.54 20.73
N ALA A 224 2.26 5.39 21.77
CA ALA A 224 3.40 5.66 22.64
C ALA A 224 4.69 5.99 21.85
N SER A 225 4.54 6.79 20.79
CA SER A 225 5.58 7.01 19.78
C SER A 225 5.94 8.48 19.70
N THR A 226 7.20 8.81 20.04
CA THR A 226 7.72 10.19 20.05
C THR A 226 8.55 10.54 18.80
N ALA A 227 8.76 9.56 17.93
CA ALA A 227 9.43 9.69 16.63
C ALA A 227 8.70 8.83 15.60
N GLY A 228 9.03 8.95 14.31
CA GLY A 228 8.36 8.11 13.32
C GLY A 228 8.65 6.63 13.54
N ALA A 229 7.59 5.82 13.49
CA ALA A 229 7.61 4.40 13.81
C ALA A 229 6.75 3.59 12.84
N PHE A 230 6.81 2.28 12.95
CA PHE A 230 5.92 1.39 12.21
C PHE A 230 4.59 1.24 12.95
N SER A 231 3.53 0.96 12.20
CA SER A 231 2.27 0.55 12.80
C SER A 231 2.48 -0.66 13.73
N GLY A 232 1.88 -0.60 14.91
CA GLY A 232 1.89 -1.67 15.90
C GLY A 232 3.28 -2.06 16.43
N SER A 233 4.33 -1.26 16.22
CA SER A 233 5.68 -1.56 16.77
C SER A 233 5.86 -1.16 18.22
N ALA A 234 4.94 -0.35 18.74
CA ALA A 234 4.89 0.17 20.08
C ALA A 234 3.43 0.51 20.41
N GLY A 235 3.15 0.89 21.66
CA GLY A 235 1.84 1.37 22.07
C GLY A 235 1.48 0.96 23.48
N ILE A 236 0.20 1.12 23.80
CA ILE A 236 -0.38 0.65 25.04
C ILE A 236 -0.17 -0.87 25.15
N THR A 237 0.09 -1.38 26.35
CA THR A 237 0.13 -2.83 26.60
C THR A 237 -1.15 -3.48 26.07
N PHE A 238 -1.03 -4.63 25.38
CA PHE A 238 -2.18 -5.41 24.95
C PHE A 238 -2.41 -6.62 25.88
N PRO A 239 -3.65 -6.90 26.29
CA PRO A 239 -4.81 -6.00 26.18
C PRO A 239 -4.62 -4.73 27.02
N ASN A 240 -5.32 -3.64 26.69
CA ASN A 240 -5.22 -2.41 27.49
C ASN A 240 -5.62 -2.71 28.95
N PRO A 241 -4.76 -2.44 29.96
CA PRO A 241 -5.04 -2.86 31.34
C PRO A 241 -6.30 -2.26 31.96
N ALA A 242 -6.78 -1.11 31.45
CA ALA A 242 -7.94 -0.42 32.01
C ALA A 242 -9.29 -1.04 31.59
N ASP A 243 -9.39 -1.61 30.39
CA ASP A 243 -10.67 -2.08 29.81
C ASP A 243 -10.57 -3.41 29.05
N GLY A 244 -9.38 -3.97 28.90
CA GLY A 244 -9.15 -5.20 28.13
C GLY A 244 -9.16 -5.02 26.61
N GLY A 245 -9.25 -3.80 26.10
CA GLY A 245 -9.54 -3.51 24.70
C GLY A 245 -8.37 -3.65 23.73
N LEU A 246 -8.71 -3.94 22.47
CA LEU A 246 -7.85 -3.74 21.30
C LEU A 246 -8.11 -2.34 20.73
N TYR A 247 -7.07 -1.52 20.64
CA TYR A 247 -7.14 -0.16 20.14
C TYR A 247 -6.56 -0.07 18.74
N LEU A 248 -7.40 0.40 17.81
CA LEU A 248 -7.04 0.70 16.43
C LEU A 248 -7.22 2.18 16.16
N ALA A 249 -6.36 2.76 15.33
CA ALA A 249 -6.52 4.10 14.79
C ALA A 249 -6.45 4.08 13.27
N LYS A 250 -7.18 4.98 12.62
CA LYS A 250 -7.09 5.20 11.18
C LYS A 250 -5.70 5.67 10.77
N THR A 251 -5.37 5.53 9.50
CA THR A 251 -4.17 6.14 8.91
C THR A 251 -4.54 7.45 8.24
N TYR A 252 -4.04 8.56 8.75
CA TYR A 252 -4.29 9.88 8.16
C TYR A 252 -3.23 10.23 7.12
N ILE A 253 -3.62 11.05 6.16
CA ILE A 253 -2.78 11.60 5.10
C ILE A 253 -2.67 13.11 5.28
N ASN A 254 -1.45 13.62 5.17
CA ASN A 254 -1.18 15.06 5.21
C ASN A 254 -0.29 15.52 4.05
N GLU A 255 -0.37 16.82 3.75
CA GLU A 255 0.59 17.56 2.93
C GLU A 255 0.81 18.94 3.55
N ALA A 256 1.99 19.56 3.38
CA ALA A 256 2.27 20.95 3.79
C ALA A 256 1.75 21.32 5.20
N ASN A 257 1.84 20.37 6.14
CA ASN A 257 1.36 20.47 7.52
C ASN A 257 -0.17 20.62 7.69
N VAL A 258 -0.95 20.13 6.73
CA VAL A 258 -2.42 20.09 6.73
C VAL A 258 -2.89 18.64 6.57
N ALA A 259 -3.85 18.22 7.40
CA ALA A 259 -4.50 16.92 7.26
C ALA A 259 -5.45 16.99 6.07
N ARG A 260 -5.27 16.09 5.11
CA ARG A 260 -6.01 16.10 3.85
C ARG A 260 -6.99 14.94 3.73
N GLY A 261 -6.79 13.86 4.46
CA GLY A 261 -7.70 12.71 4.38
C GLY A 261 -7.22 11.50 5.16
N GLU A 262 -7.79 10.35 4.81
CA GLU A 262 -7.53 9.07 5.45
C GLU A 262 -7.29 7.99 4.38
N LEU A 263 -6.48 6.97 4.68
CA LEU A 263 -6.38 5.75 3.87
C LEU A 263 -7.46 4.76 4.33
N PRO A 264 -8.47 4.47 3.49
CA PRO A 264 -9.50 3.51 3.87
C PRO A 264 -8.93 2.11 4.05
N GLY A 265 -9.49 1.40 5.03
CA GLY A 265 -9.14 0.02 5.35
C GLY A 265 -7.74 -0.24 5.88
N ILE A 266 -6.88 0.78 6.07
CA ILE A 266 -5.59 0.62 6.75
C ILE A 266 -5.66 1.17 8.17
N TRP A 267 -5.67 0.23 9.11
CA TRP A 267 -5.74 0.49 10.54
C TRP A 267 -4.40 0.24 11.22
N ASN A 268 -4.06 1.13 12.14
CA ASN A 268 -2.86 1.05 12.96
C ASN A 268 -3.21 0.46 14.30
N ALA A 269 -2.58 -0.66 14.65
CA ALA A 269 -2.61 -1.15 16.02
C ALA A 269 -1.89 -0.13 16.93
N LEU A 270 -2.56 0.28 18.01
CA LEU A 270 -2.00 1.15 19.05
C LEU A 270 -1.37 0.35 20.19
N HIS A 271 -0.91 -0.86 19.86
CA HIS A 271 -0.28 -1.83 20.75
C HIS A 271 0.93 -2.44 20.04
N ALA A 272 1.91 -2.88 20.81
CA ALA A 272 3.03 -3.66 20.28
C ALA A 272 2.58 -5.07 19.87
N ARG A 273 2.34 -5.30 18.57
CA ARG A 273 1.97 -6.59 17.94
C ARG A 273 0.95 -7.40 18.75
N PRO A 274 -0.28 -6.87 18.91
CA PRO A 274 -1.29 -7.47 19.78
C PRO A 274 -1.84 -8.82 19.30
N LEU A 275 -1.76 -9.09 17.99
CA LEU A 275 -2.37 -10.25 17.33
C LEU A 275 -1.32 -11.05 16.56
N ASN A 276 -1.61 -12.31 16.23
CA ASN A 276 -0.75 -13.13 15.37
C ASN A 276 -0.87 -12.74 13.90
N HIS A 277 0.08 -13.19 13.09
CA HIS A 277 0.00 -13.04 11.65
C HIS A 277 -1.17 -13.86 11.12
N LEU A 278 -1.98 -13.23 10.28
CA LEU A 278 -3.18 -13.81 9.66
C LEU A 278 -4.34 -14.04 10.61
N ASP A 279 -4.28 -13.49 11.83
CA ASP A 279 -5.46 -13.44 12.69
C ASP A 279 -6.56 -12.62 11.99
N THR A 280 -7.76 -13.19 11.94
CA THR A 280 -8.97 -12.49 11.52
C THR A 280 -9.86 -12.25 12.72
N PHE A 281 -10.50 -11.09 12.76
CA PHE A 281 -11.34 -10.72 13.90
C PHE A 281 -12.40 -9.70 13.49
N THR A 282 -13.46 -9.61 14.28
CA THR A 282 -14.60 -8.72 14.10
C THR A 282 -15.02 -8.18 15.46
N GLY A 283 -16.09 -7.37 15.52
CA GLY A 283 -16.71 -6.99 16.80
C GLY A 283 -15.85 -6.07 17.67
N THR A 284 -14.91 -5.33 17.05
CA THR A 284 -14.17 -4.28 17.76
C THR A 284 -15.12 -3.14 18.11
N GLU A 285 -15.11 -2.70 19.36
CA GLU A 285 -15.98 -1.64 19.85
C GLU A 285 -15.80 -0.36 19.01
N GLY A 286 -16.91 0.29 18.65
CA GLY A 286 -16.91 1.46 17.77
C GLY A 286 -16.64 1.17 16.29
N LEU A 287 -16.42 -0.09 15.92
CA LEU A 287 -16.14 -0.56 14.55
C LEU A 287 -17.08 -1.71 14.17
N SER A 288 -18.33 -1.68 14.64
CA SER A 288 -19.33 -2.71 14.35
C SER A 288 -19.57 -2.84 12.83
N GLY A 289 -19.71 -4.08 12.35
CA GLY A 289 -19.90 -4.35 10.92
C GLY A 289 -18.60 -4.38 10.12
N ARG A 290 -17.44 -4.22 10.78
CA ARG A 290 -16.11 -4.33 10.16
C ARG A 290 -15.46 -5.67 10.43
N ASP A 291 -14.85 -6.20 9.39
CA ASP A 291 -14.04 -7.42 9.43
C ASP A 291 -12.57 -7.06 9.23
N PHE A 292 -11.68 -7.71 9.98
CA PHE A 292 -10.27 -7.35 10.01
C PHE A 292 -9.34 -8.54 9.78
N LEU A 293 -8.18 -8.26 9.18
CA LEU A 293 -7.04 -9.16 9.03
C LEU A 293 -5.77 -8.50 9.57
N CYS A 294 -5.05 -9.17 10.46
CA CYS A 294 -3.76 -8.71 10.97
C CYS A 294 -2.59 -9.23 10.12
N LEU A 295 -1.74 -8.33 9.63
CA LEU A 295 -0.47 -8.69 9.00
C LEU A 295 0.71 -8.19 9.82
N TRP A 296 1.65 -9.08 10.12
CA TRP A 296 2.90 -8.70 10.77
C TRP A 296 3.80 -7.97 9.80
N THR A 297 4.35 -6.85 10.26
CA THR A 297 5.31 -6.04 9.50
C THR A 297 6.71 -6.23 10.13
N ALA A 298 7.49 -5.17 10.31
CA ALA A 298 8.84 -5.21 10.90
C ALA A 298 8.92 -6.02 12.22
N THR A 299 10.13 -6.23 12.75
CA THR A 299 10.32 -6.86 14.06
C THR A 299 9.49 -6.17 15.14
N GLY A 300 8.40 -6.83 15.55
CA GLY A 300 7.49 -6.33 16.57
C GLY A 300 6.36 -5.42 16.09
N GLY A 301 6.19 -5.19 14.78
CA GLY A 301 5.13 -4.36 14.19
C GLY A 301 4.00 -5.16 13.53
N CYS A 302 2.84 -4.52 13.34
CA CYS A 302 1.73 -5.07 12.57
C CYS A 302 0.85 -3.96 11.97
N VAL A 303 0.18 -4.28 10.88
CA VAL A 303 -0.87 -3.46 10.29
C VAL A 303 -2.16 -4.28 10.27
N VAL A 304 -3.28 -3.61 10.48
CA VAL A 304 -4.61 -4.23 10.46
C VAL A 304 -5.33 -3.76 9.20
N LEU A 305 -5.86 -4.71 8.46
CA LEU A 305 -6.57 -4.50 7.21
C LEU A 305 -8.06 -4.67 7.43
N GLU A 306 -8.88 -3.72 6.99
CA GLU A 306 -10.34 -3.86 6.98
C GLU A 306 -10.77 -4.53 5.67
N THR A 307 -11.42 -5.70 5.77
CA THR A 307 -11.82 -6.51 4.63
C THR A 307 -13.30 -6.39 4.30
N SER A 308 -14.06 -5.61 5.07
CA SER A 308 -15.49 -5.32 4.86
C SER A 308 -15.73 -4.17 3.88
N ASP A 309 -16.92 -4.15 3.27
CA ASP A 309 -17.37 -3.15 2.27
C ASP A 309 -17.72 -1.76 2.85
N THR A 310 -16.99 -1.30 3.88
CA THR A 310 -17.32 -0.09 4.68
C THR A 310 -16.27 1.02 4.59
N TRP A 311 -15.47 1.01 3.53
CA TRP A 311 -14.32 1.92 3.34
C TRP A 311 -14.67 3.39 3.11
N ASP A 312 -15.84 3.66 2.53
CA ASP A 312 -16.29 5.01 2.19
C ASP A 312 -17.52 5.44 3.03
N ASP A 313 -17.83 4.71 4.11
CA ASP A 313 -18.94 4.99 5.04
C ASP A 313 -18.62 6.10 6.07
#